data_AF-A0A3P8P8C7-F1
#
_entry.id   AF-A0A3P8P8C7-F1
#
_cell.length_a   1.000
_cell.length_b   1.000
_cell.length_c   1.000
_cell.angle_alpha   90.00
_cell.angle_beta   90.00
_cell.angle_gamma   90.00
#
_symmetry.space_group_name_H-M   'P 1'
#
loop_
_entity.id
_entity.type
_entity.pdbx_description
1 polymer ?
#
loop_
_entity_poly.entity_id
_entity_poly.type
_entity_poly.pdbx_seq_one_letter_code
_entity_poly.pdbx_strand_id
1 'polypeptide(L)'
;YDCTATNSSNIIVKFADDTTVVGLITNGDETAYREEVSALTHWCQDNHLTLNVAKTKELIVDFRRCREVHTPITINGAAVERVSSFRFLGVHLAEDLTWSVHTNKTVKKAQQRLFFLRRLKRFGMSPRILRTFYHCAIESILTGCITTWYGNSTAYNCKALQRVVRCSERIIGGELPSLQDIYRKRCLRKAGRIIKDSSHPSHKLFRLLPSGRRFCSIRSRTSRLRDSFFHQAIRLLNTS
;
A
#
# COMPACT_ATOMS: atom_id res chain seq x y z
N TYR A 1 0.93 -29.26 -3.28
CA TYR A 1 0.64 -28.37 -4.42
C TYR A 1 0.39 -26.98 -3.88
N ASP A 2 0.99 -25.94 -4.45
CA ASP A 2 0.71 -24.55 -4.01
C ASP A 2 -0.66 -24.10 -4.53
N CYS A 3 -1.35 -23.25 -3.77
CA CYS A 3 -2.65 -22.72 -4.17
C CYS A 3 -2.44 -21.60 -5.19
N THR A 4 -2.74 -21.89 -6.46
CA THR A 4 -2.62 -20.95 -7.58
C THR A 4 -3.99 -20.60 -8.14
N ALA A 5 -4.16 -19.37 -8.62
CA ALA A 5 -5.41 -18.95 -9.25
C ALA A 5 -5.74 -19.86 -10.44
N THR A 6 -6.99 -20.27 -10.52
CA THR A 6 -7.53 -21.11 -11.60
C THR A 6 -7.88 -20.27 -12.84
N ASN A 7 -8.40 -19.05 -12.65
CA ASN A 7 -8.72 -18.14 -13.74
C ASN A 7 -7.65 -17.05 -13.90
N SER A 8 -7.29 -16.73 -15.15
CA SER A 8 -6.39 -15.63 -15.51
C SER A 8 -6.88 -14.23 -15.07
N SER A 9 -8.18 -14.05 -14.83
CA SER A 9 -8.76 -12.82 -14.30
C SER A 9 -8.61 -12.67 -12.78
N ASN A 10 -8.13 -13.71 -12.11
CA ASN A 10 -7.93 -13.74 -10.66
C ASN A 10 -6.44 -13.79 -10.31
N ILE A 11 -6.13 -13.28 -9.13
CA ILE A 11 -4.79 -13.29 -8.56
C ILE A 11 -4.91 -13.75 -7.11
N ILE A 12 -4.11 -14.75 -6.73
CA ILE A 12 -3.94 -15.16 -5.34
C ILE A 12 -2.62 -14.57 -4.84
N VAL A 13 -2.68 -13.81 -3.75
CA VAL A 13 -1.52 -13.24 -3.06
C VAL A 13 -1.45 -13.86 -1.68
N LYS A 14 -0.31 -14.50 -1.37
CA LYS A 14 -0.05 -15.16 -0.09
C LYS A 14 1.05 -14.44 0.67
N PHE A 15 0.86 -14.24 1.97
CA PHE A 15 1.88 -13.73 2.89
C PHE A 15 1.71 -14.40 4.26
N ALA A 16 2.61 -15.33 4.58
CA ALA A 16 2.45 -16.21 5.74
C ALA A 16 1.08 -16.91 5.71
N ASP A 17 0.25 -16.72 6.74
CA ASP A 17 -1.11 -17.23 6.85
C ASP A 17 -2.17 -16.38 6.11
N ASP A 18 -1.86 -15.11 5.82
CA ASP A 18 -2.76 -14.23 5.08
C ASP A 18 -2.80 -14.63 3.59
N THR A 19 -3.97 -15.04 3.12
CA THR A 19 -4.24 -15.29 1.69
C THR A 19 -5.29 -14.30 1.19
N THR A 20 -5.03 -13.66 0.06
CA THR A 20 -5.92 -12.69 -0.58
C THR A 20 -6.24 -13.13 -1.99
N VAL A 21 -7.54 -13.25 -2.29
CA VAL A 21 -8.04 -13.47 -3.65
C VAL A 21 -8.47 -12.12 -4.21
N VAL A 22 -7.93 -11.76 -5.37
CA VAL A 22 -8.30 -10.57 -6.13
C VAL A 22 -8.93 -11.03 -7.43
N GLY A 23 -10.19 -10.70 -7.69
CA GLY A 23 -10.88 -11.03 -8.93
C GLY A 23 -11.38 -9.78 -9.65
N LEU A 24 -11.38 -9.83 -10.98
CA LEU A 24 -11.97 -8.78 -11.81
C LEU A 24 -13.43 -9.12 -12.12
N ILE A 25 -14.36 -8.27 -11.66
CA ILE A 25 -15.78 -8.33 -12.01
C ILE A 25 -16.02 -7.49 -13.26
N THR A 26 -16.62 -8.08 -14.29
CA THR A 26 -16.89 -7.39 -15.57
C THR A 26 -18.37 -7.48 -15.89
N ASN A 27 -19.01 -6.34 -16.15
CA ASN A 27 -20.45 -6.28 -16.47
C ASN A 27 -21.34 -7.00 -15.45
N GLY A 28 -20.97 -6.94 -14.16
CA GLY A 28 -21.70 -7.61 -13.08
C GLY A 28 -21.43 -9.12 -12.95
N ASP A 29 -20.64 -9.71 -13.86
CA ASP A 29 -20.26 -11.11 -13.76
C ASP A 29 -19.16 -11.32 -12.70
N GLU A 30 -19.55 -11.95 -11.59
CA GLU A 30 -18.69 -12.34 -10.48
C GLU A 30 -18.26 -13.82 -10.54
N THR A 31 -18.67 -14.57 -11.58
CA THR A 31 -18.58 -16.05 -11.60
C THR A 31 -17.16 -16.53 -11.37
N ALA A 32 -16.20 -16.01 -12.14
CA ALA A 32 -14.79 -16.37 -11.99
C ALA A 32 -14.23 -16.09 -10.59
N TYR A 33 -14.63 -14.98 -9.98
CA TYR A 33 -14.17 -14.62 -8.63
C TYR A 33 -14.78 -15.55 -7.57
N ARG A 34 -16.06 -15.88 -7.69
CA ARG A 34 -16.77 -16.77 -6.76
C ARG A 34 -16.28 -18.21 -6.86
N GLU A 35 -16.06 -18.69 -8.07
CA GLU A 35 -15.45 -20.01 -8.31
C GLU A 35 -14.07 -20.11 -7.68
N GLU A 36 -13.27 -19.04 -7.75
CA GLU A 36 -11.94 -19.01 -7.11
C GLU A 36 -12.01 -19.07 -5.59
N VAL A 37 -12.96 -18.35 -4.97
CA VAL A 37 -13.16 -18.42 -3.51
C VAL A 37 -13.64 -19.82 -3.10
N SER A 38 -14.51 -20.44 -3.91
CA SER A 38 -14.95 -21.82 -3.69
C SER A 38 -13.78 -22.80 -3.82
N ALA A 39 -12.98 -22.68 -4.88
CA ALA A 39 -11.80 -23.53 -5.11
C ALA A 39 -10.77 -23.39 -3.98
N LEU A 40 -10.51 -22.16 -3.51
CA LEU A 40 -9.65 -21.91 -2.36
C LEU A 40 -10.21 -22.57 -1.09
N THR A 41 -11.52 -22.52 -0.88
CA THR A 41 -12.18 -23.13 0.28
C THR A 41 -12.01 -24.65 0.27
N HIS A 42 -12.24 -25.31 -0.87
CA HIS A 42 -12.03 -26.75 -1.03
C HIS A 42 -10.55 -27.12 -0.86
N TRP A 43 -9.64 -26.37 -1.49
CA TRP A 43 -8.20 -26.59 -1.33
C TRP A 43 -7.77 -26.49 0.14
N CYS A 44 -8.29 -25.53 0.90
CA CYS A 44 -8.03 -25.43 2.33
C CYS A 44 -8.53 -26.68 3.08
N GLN A 45 -9.74 -27.16 2.79
CA GLN A 45 -10.29 -28.37 3.40
C GLN A 45 -9.44 -29.61 3.10
N ASP A 46 -9.07 -29.81 1.83
CA ASP A 46 -8.24 -30.93 1.36
C ASP A 46 -6.83 -30.93 1.99
N ASN A 47 -6.34 -29.74 2.37
CA ASN A 47 -5.04 -29.56 3.02
C ASN A 47 -5.16 -29.39 4.55
N HIS A 48 -6.33 -29.71 5.14
CA HIS A 48 -6.60 -29.63 6.58
C HIS A 48 -6.36 -28.23 7.19
N LEU A 49 -6.67 -27.19 6.41
CA LEU A 49 -6.62 -25.79 6.82
C LEU A 49 -8.02 -25.25 7.07
N THR A 50 -8.23 -24.64 8.23
CA THR A 50 -9.52 -24.02 8.60
C THR A 50 -9.52 -22.53 8.27
N LEU A 51 -10.43 -22.10 7.40
CA LEU A 51 -10.64 -20.68 7.11
C LEU A 51 -11.37 -19.98 8.25
N ASN A 52 -10.80 -18.87 8.73
CA ASN A 52 -11.43 -18.03 9.74
C ASN A 52 -12.32 -16.96 9.09
N VAL A 53 -13.59 -17.30 8.83
CA VAL A 53 -14.56 -16.41 8.16
C VAL A 53 -14.74 -15.08 8.91
N ALA A 54 -14.66 -15.08 10.24
CA ALA A 54 -14.78 -13.87 11.05
C ALA A 54 -13.61 -12.89 10.84
N LYS A 55 -12.42 -13.38 10.46
CA LYS A 55 -11.26 -12.56 10.10
C LYS A 55 -11.22 -12.23 8.61
N THR A 56 -11.79 -13.07 7.74
CA THR A 56 -11.92 -12.81 6.31
C THR A 56 -12.82 -11.60 6.06
N LYS A 57 -12.36 -10.69 5.20
CA LYS A 57 -13.11 -9.49 4.81
C LYS A 57 -13.16 -9.40 3.29
N GLU A 58 -14.27 -8.89 2.78
CA GLU A 58 -14.44 -8.57 1.37
C GLU A 58 -14.36 -7.05 1.19
N LEU A 59 -13.54 -6.60 0.25
CA LEU A 59 -13.41 -5.20 -0.15
C LEU A 59 -13.70 -5.09 -1.65
N ILE A 60 -14.78 -4.41 -2.01
CA ILE A 60 -15.17 -4.19 -3.40
C ILE A 60 -14.72 -2.79 -3.82
N VAL A 61 -14.00 -2.69 -4.94
CA VAL A 61 -13.53 -1.43 -5.52
C VAL A 61 -14.27 -1.19 -6.83
N ASP A 62 -15.28 -0.33 -6.80
CA ASP A 62 -16.11 -0.01 -7.98
C ASP A 62 -16.19 1.51 -8.22
N PHE A 63 -15.73 1.94 -9.39
CA PHE A 63 -15.75 3.33 -9.84
C PHE A 63 -16.81 3.62 -10.90
N ARG A 64 -17.68 2.65 -11.22
CA ARG A 64 -18.82 2.87 -12.12
C ARG A 64 -19.81 3.86 -11.49
N ARG A 65 -20.49 4.64 -12.35
CA ARG A 65 -21.52 5.61 -11.91
C ARG A 65 -22.75 4.89 -11.35
N CYS A 66 -23.18 3.84 -12.05
CA CYS A 66 -24.20 2.92 -11.57
C CYS A 66 -23.49 1.74 -10.92
N ARG A 67 -23.61 1.61 -9.60
CA ARG A 67 -23.02 0.51 -8.84
C ARG A 67 -24.05 -0.59 -8.71
N GLU A 68 -23.65 -1.80 -9.05
CA GLU A 68 -24.47 -2.98 -8.82
C GLU A 68 -24.37 -3.41 -7.36
N VAL A 69 -25.47 -3.95 -6.84
CA VAL A 69 -25.47 -4.55 -5.51
C VAL A 69 -24.97 -5.98 -5.64
N HIS A 70 -23.74 -6.20 -5.21
CA HIS A 70 -23.13 -7.53 -5.19
C HIS A 70 -23.69 -8.33 -4.00
N THR A 71 -24.06 -9.60 -4.20
CA THR A 71 -24.47 -10.44 -3.08
C THR A 71 -23.25 -10.79 -2.21
N PRO A 72 -23.39 -10.93 -0.88
CA PRO A 72 -22.26 -11.30 -0.03
C PRO A 72 -21.70 -12.68 -0.39
N ILE A 73 -20.39 -12.83 -0.34
CA ILE A 73 -19.72 -14.14 -0.45
C ILE A 73 -20.04 -14.97 0.79
N THR A 74 -20.25 -16.27 0.60
CA THR A 74 -20.39 -17.23 1.69
C THR A 74 -19.23 -18.22 1.68
N ILE A 75 -18.67 -18.50 2.86
CA ILE A 75 -17.65 -19.53 3.08
C ILE A 75 -18.19 -20.47 4.16
N ASN A 76 -18.32 -21.77 3.85
CA ASN A 76 -18.90 -22.77 4.75
C ASN A 76 -20.27 -22.34 5.33
N GLY A 77 -21.12 -21.71 4.52
CA GLY A 77 -22.45 -21.23 4.92
C GLY A 77 -22.48 -19.90 5.71
N ALA A 78 -21.32 -19.35 6.11
CA ALA A 78 -21.24 -18.07 6.80
C ALA A 78 -20.91 -16.94 5.81
N ALA A 79 -21.64 -15.81 5.90
CA ALA A 79 -21.40 -14.65 5.07
C ALA A 79 -20.10 -13.93 5.48
N VAL A 80 -19.27 -13.60 4.49
CA VAL A 80 -18.06 -12.79 4.67
C VAL A 80 -18.46 -11.33 4.88
N GLU A 81 -17.88 -10.68 5.89
CA GLU A 81 -18.15 -9.26 6.14
C GLU A 81 -17.56 -8.39 5.03
N ARG A 82 -18.43 -7.59 4.40
CA ARG A 82 -18.02 -6.54 3.46
C ARG A 82 -17.63 -5.28 4.21
N VAL A 83 -16.46 -4.74 3.89
CA VAL A 83 -15.91 -3.55 4.54
C VAL A 83 -15.54 -2.48 3.52
N SER A 84 -15.63 -1.22 3.91
CA SER A 84 -15.21 -0.09 3.07
C SER A 84 -13.71 0.24 3.20
N SER A 85 -13.04 -0.30 4.22
CA SER A 85 -11.59 -0.20 4.39
C SER A 85 -11.05 -1.36 5.21
N PHE A 86 -9.91 -1.91 4.79
CA PHE A 86 -9.23 -3.02 5.45
C PHE A 86 -7.74 -2.74 5.67
N ARG A 87 -7.13 -3.32 6.71
CA ARG A 87 -5.69 -3.21 6.97
C ARG A 87 -4.96 -4.39 6.33
N PHE A 88 -4.40 -4.18 5.15
CA PHE A 88 -3.62 -5.19 4.43
C PHE A 88 -2.12 -4.96 4.63
N LEU A 89 -1.41 -5.92 5.23
CA LEU A 89 0.04 -5.89 5.46
C LEU A 89 0.56 -4.56 6.06
N GLY A 90 -0.21 -3.99 6.99
CA GLY A 90 0.14 -2.75 7.68
C GLY A 90 -0.33 -1.45 7.00
N VAL A 91 -0.93 -1.51 5.81
CA VAL A 91 -1.49 -0.35 5.09
C VAL A 91 -3.01 -0.44 5.05
N HIS A 92 -3.71 0.68 5.27
CA HIS A 92 -5.16 0.72 5.10
C HIS A 92 -5.53 0.96 3.64
N LEU A 93 -6.21 -0.02 3.04
CA LEU A 93 -6.83 0.06 1.72
C LEU A 93 -8.29 0.45 1.90
N ALA A 94 -8.78 1.42 1.13
CA ALA A 94 -10.17 1.83 1.10
C ALA A 94 -10.81 1.49 -0.26
N GLU A 95 -12.12 1.27 -0.28
CA GLU A 95 -12.90 0.93 -1.49
C GLU A 95 -12.79 2.00 -2.59
N ASP A 96 -12.58 3.25 -2.20
CA ASP A 96 -12.42 4.39 -3.11
C ASP A 96 -10.95 4.60 -3.56
N LEU A 97 -10.04 3.74 -3.07
CA LEU A 97 -8.59 3.80 -3.22
C LEU A 97 -7.98 5.15 -2.79
N THR A 98 -8.65 5.86 -1.87
CA THR A 98 -8.06 7.03 -1.21
C THR A 98 -7.20 6.60 -0.02
N TRP A 99 -6.22 7.42 0.31
CA TRP A 99 -5.28 7.12 1.39
C TRP A 99 -5.61 7.84 2.70
N SER A 100 -6.75 8.50 2.79
CA SER A 100 -7.13 9.33 3.94
C SER A 100 -7.25 8.53 5.23
N VAL A 101 -7.83 7.32 5.19
CA VAL A 101 -7.90 6.44 6.36
C VAL A 101 -6.49 6.06 6.85
N HIS A 102 -5.62 5.70 5.92
CA HIS A 102 -4.23 5.34 6.21
C HIS A 102 -3.42 6.51 6.76
N THR A 103 -3.48 7.67 6.11
CA THR A 103 -2.73 8.87 6.51
C THR A 103 -3.20 9.38 7.86
N ASN A 104 -4.51 9.42 8.12
CA ASN A 104 -5.05 9.85 9.42
C ASN A 104 -4.57 8.95 10.56
N LYS A 105 -4.58 7.62 10.37
CA LYS A 105 -4.06 6.68 11.36
C LYS A 105 -2.55 6.81 11.56
N THR A 106 -1.81 6.99 10.46
CA THR A 106 -0.35 7.19 10.48
C THR A 106 0.03 8.48 11.23
N VAL A 107 -0.65 9.60 10.95
CA VAL A 107 -0.47 10.88 11.64
C VAL A 107 -0.78 10.74 13.12
N LYS A 108 -1.93 10.17 13.50
CA LYS A 108 -2.29 9.96 14.91
C LYS A 108 -1.23 9.14 15.66
N LYS A 109 -0.76 8.04 15.06
CA LYS A 109 0.28 7.19 15.66
C LYS A 109 1.61 7.94 15.81
N ALA A 110 2.00 8.73 14.81
CA ALA A 110 3.22 9.53 14.87
C ALA A 110 3.12 10.70 15.88
N GLN A 111 1.93 11.31 16.03
CA GLN A 111 1.66 12.33 17.04
C GLN A 111 1.80 11.79 18.46
N GLN A 112 1.38 10.55 18.73
CA GLN A 112 1.65 9.91 20.02
C GLN A 112 3.15 9.80 20.30
N ARG A 113 3.98 9.57 19.26
CA ARG A 113 5.44 9.52 19.40
C ARG A 113 6.09 10.90 19.55
N LEU A 114 5.48 11.96 19.03
CA LEU A 114 5.91 13.34 19.31
C LEU A 114 5.85 13.68 20.79
N PHE A 115 4.87 13.16 21.54
CA PHE A 115 4.81 13.38 23.00
C PHE A 115 6.09 12.88 23.69
N PHE A 116 6.53 11.66 23.37
CA PHE A 116 7.77 11.11 23.90
C PHE A 116 9.01 11.90 23.45
N LEU A 117 9.05 12.34 22.19
CA LEU A 117 10.14 13.20 21.71
C LEU A 117 10.24 14.51 22.51
N ARG A 118 9.12 15.16 22.82
CA ARG A 118 9.08 16.36 23.68
C ARG A 118 9.58 16.06 25.09
N ARG A 119 9.17 14.91 25.63
CA ARG A 119 9.58 14.48 26.98
C ARG A 119 11.09 14.23 27.05
N LEU A 120 11.67 13.58 26.04
CA LEU A 120 13.12 13.41 25.93
C LEU A 120 13.86 14.75 25.83
N LYS A 121 13.34 15.70 25.05
CA LYS A 121 13.91 17.05 24.98
C LYS A 121 13.89 17.75 26.35
N ARG A 122 12.77 17.63 27.09
CA ARG A 122 12.63 18.20 28.44
C ARG A 122 13.60 17.58 29.45
N PHE A 123 13.93 16.30 29.30
CA PHE A 123 14.96 15.64 30.10
C PHE A 123 16.41 15.98 29.69
N GLY A 124 16.61 16.95 28.80
CA GLY A 124 17.94 17.41 28.42
C GLY A 124 18.70 16.46 27.48
N MET A 125 18.01 15.53 26.81
CA MET A 125 18.67 14.61 25.87
C MET A 125 19.32 15.38 24.71
N SER A 126 20.51 14.90 24.28
CA SER A 126 21.28 15.55 23.21
C SER A 126 20.53 15.53 21.86
N PRO A 127 20.77 16.51 20.97
CA PRO A 127 20.16 16.54 19.64
C PRO A 127 20.37 15.26 18.82
N ARG A 128 21.52 14.58 19.01
CA ARG A 128 21.82 13.29 18.37
C ARG A 128 20.86 12.18 18.82
N ILE A 129 20.58 12.09 20.13
CA ILE A 129 19.63 11.11 20.68
C ILE A 129 18.22 11.42 20.17
N LEU A 130 17.81 12.69 20.18
CA LEU A 130 16.49 13.11 19.71
C LEU A 130 16.29 12.80 18.22
N ARG A 131 17.32 13.04 17.39
CA ARG A 131 17.30 12.69 15.96
C ARG A 131 17.22 11.18 15.74
N THR A 132 17.95 10.39 16.53
CA THR A 132 17.88 8.93 16.49
C THR A 132 16.48 8.44 16.84
N PHE A 133 15.89 8.98 17.91
CA PHE A 133 14.51 8.68 18.30
C PHE A 133 13.52 9.03 17.19
N TYR A 134 13.67 10.20 16.56
CA TYR A 134 12.84 10.58 15.42
C TYR A 134 12.90 9.55 14.29
N HIS A 135 14.09 9.17 13.83
CA HIS A 135 14.24 8.21 12.74
C HIS A 135 13.61 6.85 13.09
N CYS A 136 13.89 6.34 14.30
CA CYS A 136 13.44 5.03 14.74
C CYS A 136 11.94 4.97 15.07
N ALA A 137 11.38 6.00 15.69
CA ALA A 137 10.04 5.94 16.27
C ALA A 137 8.99 6.79 15.53
N ILE A 138 9.39 7.82 14.78
CA ILE A 138 8.47 8.74 14.09
C ILE A 138 8.56 8.56 12.59
N GLU A 139 9.75 8.71 12.01
CA GLU A 139 9.95 8.56 10.56
C GLU A 139 9.61 7.15 10.10
N SER A 140 9.98 6.11 10.85
CA SER A 140 9.62 4.71 10.54
C SER A 140 8.11 4.51 10.36
N ILE A 141 7.30 5.19 11.17
CA ILE A 141 5.83 5.17 11.09
C ILE A 141 5.37 5.95 9.86
N LEU A 142 5.85 7.19 9.70
CA LEU A 142 5.45 8.07 8.59
C LEU A 142 5.81 7.52 7.21
N THR A 143 6.86 6.70 7.14
CA THR A 143 7.46 6.25 5.89
C THR A 143 7.26 4.76 5.61
N GLY A 144 6.54 4.05 6.48
CA GLY A 144 6.17 2.65 6.28
C GLY A 144 5.40 2.47 4.97
N CYS A 145 5.90 1.62 4.07
CA CYS A 145 5.34 1.39 2.74
C CYS A 145 5.05 2.67 1.92
N ILE A 146 5.79 3.76 2.15
CA ILE A 146 5.50 5.09 1.58
C ILE A 146 5.42 5.11 0.04
N THR A 147 6.15 4.21 -0.62
CA THR A 147 6.13 4.06 -2.09
C THR A 147 4.76 3.64 -2.63
N THR A 148 3.93 3.00 -1.80
CA THR A 148 2.62 2.47 -2.20
C THR A 148 1.54 3.55 -2.21
N TRP A 149 1.54 4.45 -1.23
CA TRP A 149 0.38 5.30 -0.93
C TRP A 149 0.66 6.81 -1.02
N TYR A 150 1.91 7.25 -0.85
CA TYR A 150 2.21 8.69 -0.73
C TYR A 150 2.03 9.45 -2.05
N GLY A 151 2.40 8.85 -3.18
CA GLY A 151 2.20 9.47 -4.51
C GLY A 151 0.73 9.75 -4.83
N ASN A 152 -0.17 8.91 -4.34
CA ASN A 152 -1.62 9.03 -4.52
C ASN A 152 -2.33 9.78 -3.37
N SER A 153 -1.57 10.30 -2.40
CA SER A 153 -2.15 11.05 -1.29
C SER A 153 -2.49 12.48 -1.72
N THR A 154 -3.61 12.99 -1.20
CA THR A 154 -4.03 14.38 -1.47
C THR A 154 -3.03 15.37 -0.89
N ALA A 155 -2.99 16.59 -1.43
CA ALA A 155 -2.15 17.66 -0.87
C ALA A 155 -2.48 17.94 0.62
N TYR A 156 -3.76 17.78 1.01
CA TYR A 156 -4.18 17.86 2.42
C TYR A 156 -3.49 16.79 3.29
N ASN A 157 -3.54 15.52 2.85
CA ASN A 157 -2.91 14.41 3.56
C ASN A 157 -1.38 14.58 3.64
N CYS A 158 -0.73 14.98 2.55
CA CYS A 158 0.71 15.25 2.52
C CYS A 158 1.10 16.38 3.47
N LYS A 159 0.32 17.48 3.51
CA LYS A 159 0.53 18.59 4.47
C LYS A 159 0.38 18.10 5.91
N ALA A 160 -0.62 17.28 6.22
CA ALA A 160 -0.83 16.75 7.57
C ALA A 160 0.35 15.89 8.04
N LEU A 161 0.89 15.02 7.18
CA LEU A 161 2.09 14.23 7.49
C LEU A 161 3.33 15.11 7.65
N GLN A 162 3.54 16.09 6.76
CA GLN A 162 4.70 16.98 6.82
C GLN A 162 4.69 17.86 8.10
N ARG A 163 3.52 18.22 8.64
CA ARG A 163 3.42 18.93 9.93
C ARG A 163 4.05 18.15 11.08
N VAL A 164 3.98 16.82 11.08
CA VAL A 164 4.64 15.97 12.10
C VAL A 164 6.15 16.10 12.01
N VAL A 165 6.70 16.10 10.79
CA VAL A 165 8.14 16.32 10.55
C VAL A 165 8.54 17.72 11.00
N ARG A 166 7.80 18.77 10.59
CA ARG A 166 8.07 20.17 11.02
C ARG A 166 7.98 20.36 12.53
N CYS A 167 7.10 19.63 13.22
CA CYS A 167 7.06 19.65 14.68
C CYS A 167 8.29 18.98 15.29
N SER A 168 8.77 17.89 14.69
CA SER A 168 9.97 17.18 15.14
C SER A 168 11.22 18.05 14.97
N GLU A 169 11.37 18.73 13.83
CA GLU A 169 12.45 19.68 13.56
C GLU A 169 12.55 20.76 14.65
N ARG A 170 11.42 21.38 15.00
CA ARG A 170 11.35 22.39 16.06
C ARG A 170 11.75 21.86 17.43
N ILE A 171 11.40 20.62 17.77
CA ILE A 171 11.75 20.02 19.06
C ILE A 171 13.24 19.67 19.10
N ILE A 172 13.78 19.14 18.00
CA ILE A 172 15.18 18.70 17.90
C ILE A 172 16.11 19.90 17.80
N GLY A 173 15.70 20.96 17.10
CA GLY A 173 16.53 22.13 16.78
C GLY A 173 17.41 21.92 15.55
N GLY A 174 16.89 21.27 14.50
CA GLY A 174 17.64 21.07 13.25
C GLY A 174 16.77 20.56 12.10
N GLU A 175 17.28 20.68 10.89
CA GLU A 175 16.56 20.28 9.67
C GLU A 175 16.41 18.76 9.55
N LEU A 176 15.25 18.35 9.02
CA LEU A 176 14.93 16.97 8.67
C LEU A 176 14.48 16.92 7.20
N PRO A 177 14.77 15.81 6.48
CA PRO A 177 14.32 15.67 5.11
C PRO A 177 12.79 15.77 4.99
N SER A 178 12.31 16.40 3.91
CA SER A 178 10.87 16.39 3.64
C SER A 178 10.40 14.97 3.31
N LEU A 179 9.12 14.67 3.58
CA LEU A 179 8.55 13.38 3.20
C LEU A 179 8.52 13.20 1.68
N GLN A 180 8.44 14.29 0.91
CA GLN A 180 8.57 14.27 -0.54
C GLN A 180 9.94 13.75 -0.98
N ASP A 181 11.02 14.23 -0.36
CA ASP A 181 12.38 13.80 -0.70
C ASP A 181 12.62 12.35 -0.31
N ILE A 182 12.14 11.94 0.87
CA ILE A 182 12.20 10.56 1.33
C ILE A 182 11.42 9.65 0.37
N TYR A 183 10.21 10.05 -0.03
CA TYR A 183 9.40 9.32 -1.01
C TYR A 183 10.14 9.16 -2.35
N ARG A 184 10.66 10.25 -2.94
CA ARG A 184 11.41 10.21 -4.21
C ARG A 184 12.61 9.27 -4.12
N LYS A 185 13.43 9.39 -3.08
CA LYS A 185 14.59 8.52 -2.84
C LYS A 185 14.19 7.05 -2.70
N ARG A 186 13.11 6.76 -1.97
CA ARG A 186 12.62 5.39 -1.78
C ARG A 186 12.02 4.80 -3.06
N CYS A 187 11.34 5.61 -3.86
CA CYS A 187 10.85 5.20 -5.18
C CYS A 187 11.99 4.81 -6.11
N LEU A 188 13.00 5.67 -6.25
CA LEU A 188 14.20 5.38 -7.05
C LEU A 188 14.93 4.12 -6.56
N ARG A 189 15.13 3.99 -5.24
CA ARG A 189 15.79 2.82 -4.66
C ARG A 189 15.01 1.52 -4.91
N LYS A 190 13.68 1.53 -4.75
CA LYS A 190 12.85 0.34 -5.00
C LYS A 190 12.83 0.01 -6.49
N ALA A 191 12.71 1.00 -7.36
CA ALA A 191 12.76 0.81 -8.81
C ALA A 191 14.11 0.22 -9.25
N GLY A 192 15.23 0.76 -8.74
CA GLY A 192 16.56 0.23 -9.01
C GLY A 192 16.73 -1.24 -8.59
N ARG A 193 16.10 -1.67 -7.48
CA ARG A 193 16.09 -3.08 -7.09
C ARG A 193 15.30 -3.95 -8.07
N ILE A 194 14.13 -3.49 -8.52
CA ILE A 194 13.30 -4.20 -9.50
C ILE A 194 14.01 -4.30 -10.86
N ILE A 195 14.69 -3.23 -11.28
CA ILE A 195 15.43 -3.21 -12.54
C ILE A 195 16.62 -4.16 -12.50
N LYS A 196 17.32 -4.26 -11.36
CA LYS A 196 18.48 -5.16 -11.22
C LYS A 196 18.10 -6.64 -11.15
N ASP A 197 16.87 -6.95 -10.72
CA ASP A 197 16.38 -8.31 -10.55
C ASP A 197 15.48 -8.69 -11.74
N SER A 198 16.05 -9.44 -12.69
CA SER A 198 15.32 -9.93 -13.88
C SER A 198 14.22 -10.94 -13.55
N SER A 199 14.29 -11.60 -12.38
CA SER A 199 13.27 -12.53 -11.90
C SER A 199 12.07 -11.83 -11.27
N HIS A 200 12.21 -10.55 -10.92
CA HIS A 200 11.13 -9.79 -10.29
C HIS A 200 9.92 -9.70 -11.24
N PRO A 201 8.69 -10.00 -10.80
CA PRO A 201 7.51 -10.07 -11.68
C PRO A 201 7.19 -8.75 -12.39
N SER A 202 7.57 -7.63 -11.77
CA SER A 202 7.42 -6.28 -12.33
C SER A 202 8.63 -5.77 -13.12
N HIS A 203 9.70 -6.55 -13.30
CA HIS A 203 10.90 -6.14 -14.04
C HIS A 203 10.55 -5.63 -15.45
N LYS A 204 9.67 -6.35 -16.15
CA LYS A 204 9.18 -6.02 -17.49
C LYS A 204 8.50 -4.65 -17.61
N LEU A 205 8.06 -4.05 -16.50
CA LEU A 205 7.46 -2.70 -16.52
C LEU A 205 8.52 -1.61 -16.71
N PHE A 206 9.79 -1.89 -16.42
CA PHE A 206 10.91 -0.96 -16.56
C PHE A 206 11.69 -1.22 -17.85
N ARG A 207 11.03 -1.13 -19.00
CA ARG A 207 11.67 -1.30 -20.31
C ARG A 207 12.34 0.00 -20.76
N LEU A 208 13.60 -0.09 -21.22
CA LEU A 208 14.27 1.05 -21.86
C LEU A 208 13.74 1.27 -23.29
N LEU A 209 13.77 2.53 -23.75
CA LEU A 209 13.62 2.88 -25.16
C LEU A 209 14.85 2.41 -25.95
N PRO A 210 14.76 2.30 -27.30
CA PRO A 210 15.87 1.88 -28.15
C PRO A 210 17.15 2.71 -27.95
N SER A 211 17.03 3.97 -27.54
CA SER A 211 18.18 4.82 -27.25
C SER A 211 18.97 4.44 -25.98
N GLY A 212 18.44 3.55 -25.13
CA GLY A 212 19.04 3.14 -23.86
C GLY A 212 19.02 4.21 -22.75
N ARG A 213 18.53 5.43 -23.04
CA ARG A 213 18.63 6.59 -22.11
C ARG A 213 17.42 6.79 -21.21
N ARG A 214 16.23 6.39 -21.67
CA ARG A 214 14.96 6.63 -20.95
C ARG A 214 14.12 5.36 -20.92
N PHE A 215 13.36 5.18 -19.85
CA PHE A 215 12.37 4.14 -19.72
C PHE A 215 11.08 4.50 -20.47
N CYS A 216 10.41 3.48 -21.03
CA CYS A 216 9.10 3.60 -21.64
C CYS A 216 8.08 4.10 -20.60
N SER A 217 7.44 5.24 -20.89
CA SER A 217 6.34 5.74 -20.07
C SER A 217 5.14 4.79 -20.13
N ILE A 218 4.58 4.45 -18.96
CA ILE A 218 3.33 3.70 -18.89
C ILE A 218 2.17 4.67 -19.12
N ARG A 219 1.24 4.30 -20.01
CA ARG A 219 0.04 5.09 -20.29
C ARG A 219 -0.92 4.99 -19.11
N SER A 220 -1.46 6.13 -18.70
CA SER A 220 -2.46 6.22 -17.62
C SER A 220 -3.66 7.05 -18.08
N ARG A 221 -4.88 6.53 -17.88
CA ARG A 221 -6.12 7.28 -18.13
C ARG A 221 -6.61 8.10 -16.93
N THR A 222 -6.11 7.79 -15.73
CA THR A 222 -6.54 8.43 -14.47
C THR A 222 -5.33 8.95 -13.71
N SER A 223 -5.51 10.02 -12.94
CA SER A 223 -4.51 10.51 -12.00
C SER A 223 -4.12 9.43 -10.99
N ARG A 224 -5.08 8.66 -10.47
CA ARG A 224 -4.82 7.57 -9.52
C ARG A 224 -3.81 6.54 -10.03
N LEU A 225 -3.94 6.11 -11.28
CA LEU A 225 -2.99 5.18 -11.87
C LEU A 225 -1.65 5.87 -12.15
N ARG A 226 -1.71 7.10 -12.68
CA ARG A 226 -0.54 7.93 -12.98
C ARG A 226 0.32 8.26 -11.76
N ASP A 227 -0.31 8.36 -10.59
CA ASP A 227 0.32 8.75 -9.34
C ASP A 227 0.66 7.53 -8.46
N SER A 228 0.46 6.32 -9.00
CA SER A 228 0.94 5.04 -8.45
C SER A 228 2.45 4.86 -8.56
N PHE A 229 2.99 3.91 -7.78
CA PHE A 229 4.41 3.64 -7.68
C PHE A 229 5.12 3.51 -9.03
N PHE A 230 4.67 2.61 -9.93
CA PHE A 230 5.40 2.32 -11.16
C PHE A 230 5.48 3.53 -12.10
N HIS A 231 4.40 4.28 -12.23
CA HIS A 231 4.35 5.48 -13.07
C HIS A 231 5.27 6.57 -12.49
N GLN A 232 5.21 6.79 -11.18
CA GLN A 232 6.04 7.78 -10.50
C GLN A 232 7.52 7.37 -10.52
N ALA A 233 7.84 6.10 -10.33
CA ALA A 233 9.20 5.58 -10.41
C ALA A 233 9.82 5.81 -11.80
N ILE A 234 9.10 5.46 -12.88
CA ILE A 234 9.57 5.67 -14.26
C ILE A 234 9.76 7.16 -14.56
N ARG A 235 8.82 8.02 -14.13
CA ARG A 235 8.97 9.47 -14.27
C ARG A 235 10.20 9.98 -13.56
N LEU A 236 10.41 9.58 -12.30
CA LEU A 236 11.57 9.98 -11.54
C LEU A 236 12.87 9.53 -12.21
N LEU A 237 12.94 8.27 -12.67
CA LEU A 237 14.10 7.74 -13.40
C LEU A 237 14.38 8.51 -14.70
N ASN A 238 13.35 8.92 -15.43
CA ASN A 238 13.50 9.68 -16.67
C ASN A 238 13.88 11.15 -16.46
N THR A 239 13.75 11.66 -15.24
CA THR A 239 14.11 13.03 -14.85
C THR A 239 15.35 13.12 -13.96
N SER A 240 15.92 11.97 -13.57
CA SER A 240 17.11 11.89 -12.73
C SER A 240 18.38 11.96 -13.56
#